data_AF-A0A0U1RNN8-F1
#
_entry.id   AF-A0A0U1RNN8-F1
#
_cell.length_a   1.000
_cell.length_b   1.000
_cell.length_c   1.000
_cell.angle_alpha   90.00
_cell.angle_beta   90.00
_cell.angle_gamma   90.00
#
_symmetry.space_group_name_H-M   'P 1'
#
loop_
_entity.id
_entity.type
_entity.pdbx_description
1 polymer ?
#
loop_
_entity_poly.entity_id
_entity_poly.type
_entity_poly.pdbx_seq_one_letter_code
_entity_poly.pdbx_strand_id
1 'polypeptide(L)'
;MADKRKLQGEIDRCLKKVSEGVEQFEDIWQKLHNAANANQKEKYEADLKKEIKKLQRLRDQIKTWVASNEIKDKRQLIENRKLIETQMERFKVVERETKT
;
A
#
# COMPACT_ATOMS: atom_id res chain seq x y z
N MET A 1 -19.35 21.06 -11.36
CA MET A 1 -19.41 19.76 -12.09
C MET A 1 -18.02 19.28 -12.53
N ALA A 2 -17.15 20.15 -13.04
CA ALA A 2 -15.78 19.79 -13.45
C ALA A 2 -14.87 19.32 -12.28
N ASP A 3 -14.93 20.00 -11.13
CA ASP A 3 -14.07 19.66 -9.97
C ASP A 3 -14.39 18.29 -9.37
N LYS A 4 -15.68 17.92 -9.31
CA LYS A 4 -16.11 16.60 -8.87
C LYS A 4 -15.61 15.49 -9.79
N ARG A 5 -15.60 15.72 -11.11
CA ARG A 5 -15.09 14.75 -12.11
C ARG A 5 -13.56 14.63 -12.03
N LYS A 6 -12.86 15.74 -11.75
CA LYS A 6 -11.43 15.76 -11.51
C LYS A 6 -11.05 14.97 -10.24
N LEU A 7 -11.77 15.20 -9.13
CA LEU A 7 -11.57 14.48 -7.87
C LEU A 7 -11.81 12.98 -8.04
N GLN A 8 -12.88 12.57 -8.74
CA GLN A 8 -13.13 11.15 -9.00
C GLN A 8 -11.98 10.51 -9.79
N GLY A 9 -11.48 11.19 -10.84
CA GLY A 9 -10.33 10.68 -11.60
C GLY A 9 -9.04 10.59 -10.78
N GLU A 10 -8.84 11.46 -9.79
CA GLU A 10 -7.73 11.36 -8.84
C GLU A 10 -7.88 10.16 -7.90
N ILE A 11 -9.09 9.92 -7.40
CA ILE A 11 -9.42 8.75 -6.59
C ILE A 11 -9.15 7.47 -7.37
N ASP A 12 -9.69 7.34 -8.59
CA ASP A 12 -9.55 6.14 -9.40
C ASP A 12 -8.08 5.83 -9.71
N ARG A 13 -7.27 6.86 -10.02
CA ARG A 13 -5.82 6.71 -10.21
C ARG A 13 -5.10 6.29 -8.94
N CYS A 14 -5.50 6.81 -7.78
CA CYS A 14 -4.92 6.42 -6.51
C CYS A 14 -5.26 4.97 -6.16
N LEU A 15 -6.52 4.57 -6.31
CA LEU A 15 -6.96 3.19 -6.08
C LEU A 15 -6.23 2.21 -7.00
N LYS A 16 -6.03 2.55 -8.28
CA LYS A 16 -5.22 1.74 -9.19
C LYS A 16 -3.77 1.56 -8.68
N LYS A 17 -3.13 2.63 -8.21
CA LYS A 17 -1.79 2.57 -7.60
C LYS A 17 -1.75 1.74 -6.32
N VAL A 18 -2.84 1.74 -5.53
CA VAL A 18 -2.95 0.86 -4.35
C VAL A 18 -2.94 -0.59 -4.79
N SER A 19 -3.78 -0.98 -5.75
CA SER A 19 -3.82 -2.36 -6.25
C SER A 19 -2.46 -2.81 -6.79
N GLU A 20 -1.84 -2.00 -7.66
CA GLU A 20 -0.51 -2.29 -8.22
C GLU A 20 0.57 -2.41 -7.12
N GLY A 21 0.56 -1.49 -6.15
CA GLY A 21 1.52 -1.52 -5.05
C GLY A 21 1.34 -2.71 -4.10
N VAL A 22 0.10 -3.17 -3.89
CA VAL A 22 -0.21 -4.35 -3.07
C VAL A 22 0.25 -5.63 -3.80
N GLU A 23 -0.01 -5.73 -5.09
CA GLU A 23 0.47 -6.87 -5.91
C GLU A 23 2.00 -6.92 -5.92
N GLN A 24 2.65 -5.78 -6.13
CA GLN A 24 4.12 -5.68 -6.07
C GLN A 24 4.65 -6.03 -4.68
N PHE A 25 4.01 -5.59 -3.61
CA PHE A 25 4.39 -5.93 -2.24
C PHE A 25 4.32 -7.45 -2.01
N GLU A 26 3.25 -8.11 -2.45
CA GLU A 26 3.09 -9.57 -2.31
C GLU A 26 4.12 -10.35 -3.15
N ASP A 27 4.43 -9.91 -4.37
CA ASP A 27 5.47 -10.53 -5.20
C ASP A 27 6.87 -10.46 -4.55
N ILE A 28 7.25 -9.29 -4.02
CA ILE A 28 8.53 -9.15 -3.32
C ILE A 28 8.52 -9.95 -2.01
N TRP A 29 7.38 -10.01 -1.31
CA TRP A 29 7.21 -10.80 -0.10
C TRP A 29 7.48 -12.28 -0.35
N GLN A 30 6.88 -12.86 -1.40
CA GLN A 30 7.15 -14.23 -1.77
C GLN A 30 8.61 -14.46 -2.16
N LYS A 31 9.22 -13.51 -2.88
CA LYS A 31 10.66 -13.58 -3.22
C LYS A 31 11.55 -13.55 -1.98
N LEU A 32 11.21 -12.76 -0.97
CA LEU A 32 11.93 -12.73 0.30
C LEU A 32 11.87 -14.09 1.02
N HIS A 33 10.68 -14.68 1.12
CA HIS A 33 10.51 -15.98 1.78
C HIS A 33 11.20 -17.13 1.02
N ASN A 34 11.26 -17.05 -0.31
CA ASN A 34 11.92 -18.05 -1.15
C ASN A 34 13.43 -17.81 -1.31
N ALA A 35 13.97 -16.67 -0.88
CA ALA A 35 15.38 -16.35 -1.04
C ALA A 35 16.25 -17.26 -0.15
N ALA A 36 17.20 -17.96 -0.77
CA ALA A 36 18.07 -18.92 -0.09
C ALA A 36 19.35 -18.28 0.50
N ASN A 37 19.76 -17.09 0.04
CA ASN A 37 20.97 -16.42 0.50
C ASN A 37 20.69 -15.05 1.13
N ALA A 38 21.58 -14.63 2.03
CA ALA A 38 21.44 -13.40 2.82
C ALA A 38 21.37 -12.14 1.95
N ASN A 39 22.21 -12.03 0.91
CA ASN A 39 22.23 -10.86 0.03
C ASN A 39 20.90 -10.62 -0.69
N GLN A 40 20.23 -11.68 -1.15
CA GLN A 40 18.89 -11.58 -1.75
C GLN A 40 17.84 -11.21 -0.71
N LYS A 41 17.92 -11.77 0.51
CA LYS A 41 17.00 -11.41 1.59
C LYS A 41 17.08 -9.92 1.93
N GLU A 42 18.29 -9.40 2.18
CA GLU A 42 18.50 -7.98 2.48
C GLU A 42 17.99 -7.07 1.35
N LYS A 43 18.23 -7.46 0.09
CA LYS A 43 17.71 -6.73 -1.08
C LYS A 43 16.18 -6.70 -1.08
N TYR A 44 15.52 -7.85 -0.93
CA TYR A 44 14.06 -7.93 -0.96
C TYR A 44 13.41 -7.26 0.26
N GLU A 45 14.05 -7.27 1.42
CA GLU A 45 13.62 -6.49 2.58
C GLU A 45 13.66 -4.98 2.31
N ALA A 46 14.75 -4.50 1.69
CA ALA A 46 14.87 -3.09 1.31
C ALA A 46 13.79 -2.69 0.28
N ASP A 47 13.53 -3.56 -0.71
CA ASP A 47 12.50 -3.35 -1.72
C ASP A 47 11.09 -3.36 -1.09
N LEU A 48 10.79 -4.31 -0.20
CA LEU A 48 9.54 -4.33 0.58
C LEU A 48 9.36 -3.06 1.40
N LYS A 49 10.42 -2.60 2.08
CA LYS A 49 10.41 -1.37 2.88
C LYS A 49 10.13 -0.13 2.03
N LYS A 50 10.63 -0.11 0.80
CA LYS A 50 10.37 0.98 -0.16
C LYS A 50 8.90 0.93 -0.61
N GLU A 51 8.38 -0.24 -0.92
CA GLU A 51 7.01 -0.40 -1.41
C GLU A 51 5.97 -0.09 -0.32
N ILE A 52 6.19 -0.57 0.91
CA ILE A 52 5.27 -0.28 2.01
C ILE A 52 5.19 1.21 2.34
N LYS A 53 6.30 1.95 2.21
CA LYS A 53 6.30 3.42 2.38
C LYS A 53 5.47 4.13 1.32
N LYS A 54 5.39 3.61 0.08
CA LYS A 54 4.51 4.18 -0.95
C LYS A 54 3.05 3.91 -0.61
N LEU A 55 2.72 2.67 -0.21
CA LEU A 55 1.38 2.30 0.22
C LEU A 55 0.92 3.14 1.42
N GLN A 56 1.80 3.40 2.40
CA GLN A 56 1.51 4.30 3.53
C GLN A 56 1.10 5.71 3.09
N ARG A 57 1.81 6.30 2.10
CA ARG A 57 1.46 7.63 1.56
C ARG A 57 0.08 7.61 0.89
N LEU A 58 -0.22 6.58 0.10
CA LEU A 58 -1.53 6.41 -0.53
C LEU A 58 -2.63 6.23 0.52
N ARG A 59 -2.35 5.48 1.60
CA ARG A 59 -3.26 5.28 2.74
C ARG A 59 -3.60 6.60 3.42
N ASP A 60 -2.62 7.48 3.63
CA ASP A 60 -2.88 8.79 4.26
C ASP A 60 -3.64 9.74 3.33
N GLN A 61 -3.39 9.70 2.02
CA GLN A 61 -4.21 10.42 1.05
C GLN A 61 -5.67 9.91 1.05
N ILE A 62 -5.86 8.59 1.06
CA ILE A 62 -7.18 7.97 1.18
C ILE A 62 -7.86 8.37 2.50
N LYS A 63 -7.12 8.46 3.62
CA LYS A 63 -7.66 8.94 4.90
C LYS A 63 -8.22 10.35 4.78
N THR A 64 -7.52 11.26 4.10
CA THR A 64 -8.01 12.63 3.84
C THR A 64 -9.31 12.63 3.03
N TRP A 65 -9.40 11.78 2.00
CA TRP A 65 -10.63 11.64 1.20
C TRP A 65 -11.79 11.02 1.99
N VAL A 66 -11.52 10.02 2.83
CA VAL A 66 -12.54 9.46 3.73
C VAL A 66 -13.09 10.51 4.70
N ALA A 67 -12.27 11.47 5.14
CA ALA A 67 -12.70 12.58 5.97
C ALA A 67 -13.44 13.69 5.20
N SER A 68 -13.29 13.77 3.88
CA SER A 68 -13.95 14.80 3.05
C SER A 68 -15.46 14.58 2.93
N ASN A 69 -16.24 15.65 3.01
CA ASN A 69 -17.69 15.64 2.82
C ASN A 69 -18.11 15.71 1.34
N GLU A 70 -17.17 15.95 0.43
CA GLU A 70 -17.43 16.03 -1.02
C GLU A 70 -17.65 14.66 -1.67
N ILE A 71 -17.20 13.60 -0.98
CA ILE A 71 -17.27 12.22 -1.45
C ILE A 71 -18.46 11.54 -0.78
N LYS A 72 -19.45 11.16 -1.59
CA LYS A 72 -20.68 10.52 -1.11
C LYS A 72 -20.47 9.03 -0.80
N ASP A 73 -19.86 8.29 -1.71
CA ASP A 73 -19.55 6.87 -1.49
C ASP A 73 -18.07 6.70 -1.13
N LYS A 74 -17.84 6.18 0.08
CA LYS A 74 -16.51 5.98 0.66
C LYS A 74 -16.15 4.51 0.82
N ARG A 75 -17.00 3.57 0.37
CA ARG A 75 -16.80 2.12 0.57
C ARG A 75 -15.46 1.65 0.03
N GLN A 76 -15.20 1.94 -1.25
CA GLN A 76 -13.96 1.57 -1.93
C GLN A 76 -12.71 2.17 -1.24
N LEU A 77 -12.80 3.41 -0.79
CA LEU A 77 -11.72 4.10 -0.06
C LEU A 77 -11.42 3.41 1.27
N ILE A 78 -12.45 3.05 2.03
CA ILE A 78 -12.32 2.36 3.31
C ILE A 78 -11.72 0.97 3.13
N GLU A 79 -12.18 0.21 2.12
CA GLU A 79 -11.66 -1.11 1.80
C GLU A 79 -10.18 -1.07 1.42
N ASN A 80 -9.79 -0.17 0.51
CA ASN A 80 -8.38 -0.02 0.10
C ASN A 80 -7.50 0.46 1.26
N ARG A 81 -8.01 1.34 2.13
CA ARG A 81 -7.31 1.76 3.34
C ARG A 81 -7.01 0.57 4.26
N LYS A 82 -8.00 -0.31 4.49
CA LYS A 82 -7.83 -1.53 5.30
C LYS A 82 -6.88 -2.54 4.65
N LEU A 83 -6.94 -2.66 3.33
CA LEU A 83 -6.02 -3.51 2.56
C LEU A 83 -4.57 -3.09 2.80
N ILE A 84 -4.28 -1.80 2.70
CA ILE A 84 -2.93 -1.26 2.98
C ILE A 84 -2.53 -1.51 4.44
N GLU A 85 -3.44 -1.26 5.39
CA GLU A 85 -3.18 -1.50 6.82
C GLU A 85 -2.82 -2.96 7.11
N THR A 86 -3.43 -3.91 6.39
CA THR A 86 -3.09 -5.34 6.47
C THR A 86 -1.67 -5.61 5.98
N GLN A 87 -1.28 -5.02 4.84
CA GLN A 87 0.09 -5.16 4.32
C GLN A 87 1.13 -4.49 5.23
N MET A 88 0.77 -3.39 5.88
CA MET A 88 1.64 -2.75 6.88
C MET A 88 1.90 -3.66 8.07
N GLU A 89 0.88 -4.36 8.57
CA GLU A 89 1.07 -5.29 9.68
C GLU A 89 1.92 -6.49 9.28
N ARG A 90 1.72 -7.03 8.07
CA ARG A 90 2.61 -8.06 7.51
C ARG A 90 4.06 -7.58 7.45
N PHE A 91 4.30 -6.37 6.93
CA PHE A 91 5.66 -5.81 6.87
C PHE A 91 6.31 -5.69 8.26
N LYS A 92 5.56 -5.33 9.30
CA LYS A 92 6.12 -5.26 10.67
C LYS A 92 6.63 -6.61 11.18
N VAL A 93 5.96 -7.71 10.83
CA VAL A 93 6.40 -9.06 11.21
C VAL A 93 7.77 -9.36 10.59
N VAL A 94 7.92 -9.14 9.28
CA VAL A 94 9.22 -9.30 8.60
C VAL A 94 10.27 -8.37 9.17
N GLU A 95 9.96 -7.09 9.40
CA GLU A 95 10.95 -6.15 9.96
C GLU A 95 11.38 -6.54 11.38
N ARG A 96 10.55 -7.27 12.13
CA ARG A 96 10.90 -7.79 13.46
C ARG A 96 11.79 -9.03 13.36
N GLU A 97 11.47 -9.95 12.46
CA GLU A 97 12.23 -11.18 12.24
C GLU A 97 13.64 -10.91 11.72
N THR A 98 13.85 -9.82 10.98
CA THR A 98 15.14 -9.53 10.34
C THR A 98 16.03 -8.60 11.17
N LYS A 99 15.47 -7.94 12.18
CA LYS A 99 16.21 -7.12 13.16
C LYS A 99 16.58 -7.86 14.46
N THR A 100 16.18 -9.12 14.59
CA THR A 100 16.52 -10.00 15.72
C THR A 100 17.66 -10.91 15.32
#